data_AF-A0A5C2MDF0-F1
#
_entry.id   AF-A0A5C2MDF0-F1
#
_cell.length_a   1.000
_cell.length_b   1.000
_cell.length_c   1.000
_cell.angle_alpha   90.00
_cell.angle_beta   90.00
_cell.angle_gamma   90.00
#
_symmetry.space_group_name_H-M   'P 1'
#
loop_
_entity.id
_entity.type
_entity.pdbx_description
1 polymer ?
#
loop_
_entity_poly.entity_id
_entity_poly.type
_entity_poly.pdbx_seq_one_letter_code
_entity_poly.pdbx_strand_id
1 'polypeptide(L)'
;MIVIHEHTSNPIPTFTQQLKLRRSLLANLLVFAAGCGILAFAGLFLYRHLTTVRSRDAVINGVIVNVRAPEEGTLQQLRAKVGQFIKPAEETPLAVLENDYLSQGDLKEVEKWLERRQGELEAAQAKLAQLQGLLTSAQGDERHQQLLEVKQTNRQVAAAQAELGAARANLADAKARHRLAKINYGRFSRLAQQGAVPQAQADAALTELQQSQAQVAARQREVEAAADRVEALKADARAAELGLTLRNTRSNYDPRLRLQELKIQIGEQQAIVQGLKREIAAQQRQVAQARREVAQRKIVKVAAPIAAYVWRVDARPGMFLGKGDRILQLLDCQRRWIDVFVEEQSLRLIHPGTKAKIELYGSKGKVLWGTVTNIRSGLGRLNPGDDQVIPIPENYPRQSQVRVELDADQDWGEGNFCYVGYTARVTFQISP
;
A
#
# COMPACT_ATOMS: atom_id res chain seq x y z
N MET A 1 116.39 -53.80 -47.08
CA MET A 1 117.55 -53.68 -46.17
C MET A 1 116.96 -53.43 -44.78
N ILE A 2 117.43 -54.18 -43.75
CA ILE A 2 117.03 -54.16 -42.32
C ILE A 2 115.77 -55.03 -42.04
N VAL A 3 115.89 -56.36 -41.81
CA VAL A 3 116.34 -57.14 -40.61
C VAL A 3 115.31 -57.07 -39.46
N ILE A 4 114.37 -58.03 -39.37
CA ILE A 4 114.33 -59.25 -38.50
C ILE A 4 114.34 -58.94 -36.98
N HIS A 5 113.24 -59.32 -36.30
CA HIS A 5 113.33 -60.09 -35.04
C HIS A 5 112.06 -60.92 -34.82
N GLU A 6 112.22 -62.25 -34.93
CA GLU A 6 111.31 -63.27 -34.41
C GLU A 6 111.30 -63.28 -32.88
N HIS A 7 110.14 -63.56 -32.29
CA HIS A 7 110.06 -64.19 -30.98
C HIS A 7 108.91 -65.20 -30.94
N THR A 8 109.23 -66.34 -30.34
CA THR A 8 108.62 -67.66 -30.38
C THR A 8 107.46 -67.89 -29.40
N SER A 9 106.46 -68.62 -29.91
CA SER A 9 105.60 -69.67 -29.31
C SER A 9 105.44 -69.82 -27.78
N ASN A 10 104.17 -69.93 -27.35
CA ASN A 10 103.70 -71.01 -26.47
C ASN A 10 102.16 -71.21 -26.56
N PRO A 11 101.65 -72.46 -26.59
CA PRO A 11 100.21 -72.77 -26.66
C PRO A 11 99.59 -72.93 -25.25
N ILE A 12 98.32 -72.54 -25.08
CA ILE A 12 97.54 -72.72 -23.83
C ILE A 12 96.52 -73.86 -24.05
N PRO A 13 96.39 -74.83 -23.12
CA PRO A 13 95.57 -76.03 -23.32
C PRO A 13 94.07 -75.80 -23.08
N THR A 14 93.25 -76.48 -23.89
CA THR A 14 91.81 -76.64 -23.73
C THR A 14 91.48 -77.63 -22.61
N PHE A 15 90.68 -77.21 -21.62
CA PHE A 15 90.06 -78.10 -20.64
C PHE A 15 88.54 -77.88 -20.66
N THR A 16 87.80 -78.78 -21.30
CA THR A 16 86.33 -78.82 -21.25
C THR A 16 85.91 -80.00 -20.39
N GLN A 17 85.58 -79.72 -19.12
CA GLN A 17 85.00 -80.71 -18.20
C GLN A 17 83.47 -80.56 -18.23
N GLN A 18 82.76 -81.52 -18.84
CA GLN A 18 81.30 -81.60 -18.76
C GLN A 18 80.88 -82.22 -17.42
N LEU A 19 80.27 -81.44 -16.53
CA LEU A 19 79.59 -81.92 -15.32
C LEU A 19 78.08 -82.08 -15.58
N LYS A 20 77.61 -83.32 -15.71
CA LYS A 20 76.18 -83.67 -15.69
C LYS A 20 75.68 -83.74 -14.25
N LEU A 21 74.91 -82.73 -13.82
CA LEU A 21 74.20 -82.73 -12.53
C LEU A 21 72.80 -83.37 -12.68
N ARG A 22 72.57 -84.52 -12.03
CA ARG A 22 71.23 -85.11 -11.84
C ARG A 22 70.45 -84.24 -10.83
N ARG A 23 69.37 -83.57 -11.27
CA ARG A 23 68.47 -82.77 -10.39
C ARG A 23 67.41 -83.65 -9.71
N SER A 24 67.11 -83.41 -8.43
CA SER A 24 66.11 -84.17 -7.64
C SER A 24 64.68 -83.65 -7.86
N LEU A 25 63.68 -84.55 -7.78
CA LEU A 25 62.26 -84.25 -8.03
C LEU A 25 61.66 -83.13 -7.16
N LEU A 26 62.14 -82.98 -5.92
CA LEU A 26 61.71 -81.91 -4.99
C LEU A 26 62.10 -80.51 -5.50
N ALA A 27 63.26 -80.37 -6.13
CA ALA A 27 63.69 -79.10 -6.71
C ALA A 27 62.80 -78.69 -7.89
N ASN A 28 62.33 -79.66 -8.68
CA ASN A 28 61.40 -79.37 -9.79
C ASN A 28 60.02 -78.94 -9.30
N LEU A 29 59.50 -79.53 -8.21
CA LEU A 29 58.21 -79.14 -7.61
C LEU A 29 58.24 -77.72 -7.03
N LEU A 30 59.32 -77.34 -6.34
CA LEU A 30 59.47 -75.98 -5.80
C LEU A 30 59.58 -74.93 -6.91
N VAL A 31 60.31 -75.23 -7.99
CA VAL A 31 60.39 -74.36 -9.18
C VAL A 31 59.02 -74.21 -9.86
N PHE A 32 58.24 -75.28 -9.93
CA PHE A 32 56.89 -75.23 -10.50
C PHE A 32 55.92 -74.40 -9.64
N ALA A 33 55.94 -74.58 -8.32
CA ALA A 33 55.13 -73.78 -7.39
C ALA A 33 55.51 -72.29 -7.42
N ALA A 34 56.80 -71.97 -7.45
CA ALA A 34 57.28 -70.61 -7.62
C ALA A 34 56.86 -70.01 -8.97
N GLY A 35 56.93 -70.79 -10.05
CA GLY A 35 56.46 -70.40 -11.38
C GLY A 35 54.95 -70.11 -11.43
N CYS A 36 54.13 -70.98 -10.86
CA CYS A 36 52.68 -70.75 -10.74
C CYS A 36 52.36 -69.55 -9.86
N GLY A 37 53.09 -69.33 -8.77
CA GLY A 37 52.94 -68.15 -7.91
C GLY A 37 53.26 -66.85 -8.65
N ILE A 38 54.34 -66.83 -9.43
CA ILE A 38 54.72 -65.67 -10.26
C ILE A 38 53.67 -65.43 -11.37
N LEU A 39 53.17 -66.48 -12.02
CA LEU A 39 52.12 -66.37 -13.04
C LEU A 39 50.78 -65.88 -12.47
N ALA A 40 50.39 -66.36 -11.29
CA ALA A 40 49.19 -65.89 -10.60
C ALA A 40 49.35 -64.42 -10.16
N PHE A 41 50.52 -64.04 -9.65
CA PHE A 41 50.83 -62.66 -9.29
C PHE A 41 50.86 -61.75 -10.52
N ALA A 42 51.49 -62.19 -11.61
CA ALA A 42 51.51 -61.47 -12.89
C ALA A 42 50.10 -61.34 -13.48
N GLY A 43 49.28 -62.39 -13.42
CA GLY A 43 47.89 -62.38 -13.84
C GLY A 43 47.04 -61.41 -13.01
N LEU A 44 47.17 -61.42 -11.69
CA LEU A 44 46.47 -60.49 -10.80
C LEU A 44 46.94 -59.04 -10.99
N PHE A 45 48.25 -58.84 -11.20
CA PHE A 45 48.84 -57.54 -11.47
C PHE A 45 48.35 -56.98 -12.81
N LEU A 46 48.36 -57.79 -13.87
CA LEU A 46 47.87 -57.44 -15.19
C LEU A 46 46.36 -57.15 -15.16
N TYR A 47 45.58 -57.98 -14.45
CA TYR A 47 44.15 -57.77 -14.25
C TYR A 47 43.89 -56.42 -13.57
N ARG A 48 44.53 -56.14 -12.43
CA ARG A 48 44.37 -54.84 -11.75
C ARG A 48 44.87 -53.66 -12.58
N HIS A 49 45.89 -53.85 -13.41
CA HIS A 49 46.42 -52.79 -14.27
C HIS A 49 45.48 -52.47 -15.43
N LEU A 50 44.81 -53.47 -16.00
CA LEU A 50 43.86 -53.31 -17.11
C LEU A 50 42.46 -52.87 -16.66
N THR A 51 42.05 -53.18 -15.42
CA THR A 51 40.70 -52.87 -14.92
C THR A 51 40.61 -51.64 -14.01
N THR A 52 41.71 -50.87 -13.84
CA THR A 52 41.66 -49.64 -13.05
C THR A 52 42.25 -48.44 -13.80
N VAL A 53 41.39 -47.48 -14.16
CA VAL A 53 41.84 -46.16 -14.62
C VAL A 53 41.99 -45.28 -13.39
N ARG A 54 43.17 -44.70 -13.21
CA ARG A 54 43.48 -43.79 -12.11
C ARG A 54 43.83 -42.43 -12.66
N SER A 55 43.20 -41.39 -12.14
CA SER A 55 43.60 -40.01 -12.37
C SER A 55 44.12 -39.39 -11.08
N ARG A 56 45.15 -38.55 -11.23
CA ARG A 56 45.73 -37.75 -10.14
C ARG A 56 45.31 -36.28 -10.21
N ASP A 57 44.75 -35.86 -11.35
CA ASP A 57 44.38 -34.49 -11.64
C ASP A 57 42.85 -34.40 -11.58
N ALA A 58 42.34 -34.31 -10.37
CA ALA A 58 40.92 -34.19 -10.12
C ALA A 58 40.65 -33.14 -9.04
N VAL A 59 39.65 -32.29 -9.26
CA VAL A 59 39.28 -31.19 -8.35
C VAL A 59 37.80 -31.25 -8.04
N ILE A 60 37.46 -31.19 -6.76
CA ILE A 60 36.06 -31.12 -6.34
C ILE A 60 35.52 -29.72 -6.60
N ASN A 61 34.36 -29.66 -7.22
CA ASN A 61 33.64 -28.46 -7.57
C ASN A 61 32.19 -28.54 -7.05
N GLY A 62 31.46 -27.44 -7.12
CA GLY A 62 30.08 -27.39 -6.62
C GLY A 62 29.26 -26.29 -7.27
N VAL A 63 27.94 -26.36 -7.08
CA VAL A 63 27.02 -25.35 -7.60
C VAL A 63 27.12 -24.08 -6.76
N ILE A 64 27.22 -22.93 -7.44
CA ILE A 64 27.04 -21.61 -6.81
C ILE A 64 25.59 -21.16 -6.97
N VAL A 65 24.98 -20.76 -5.86
CA VAL A 65 23.67 -20.10 -5.83
C VAL A 65 23.87 -18.61 -5.51
N ASN A 66 23.49 -17.75 -6.44
CA ASN A 66 23.58 -16.30 -6.26
C ASN A 66 22.37 -15.79 -5.47
N VAL A 67 22.60 -15.20 -4.29
CA VAL A 67 21.56 -14.48 -3.56
C VAL A 67 21.52 -13.05 -4.07
N ARG A 68 20.36 -12.62 -4.56
CA ARG A 68 20.16 -11.31 -5.19
C ARG A 68 19.18 -10.45 -4.41
N ALA A 69 19.28 -9.15 -4.57
CA ALA A 69 18.35 -8.20 -3.99
C ALA A 69 16.97 -8.34 -4.69
N PRO A 70 15.89 -8.64 -3.96
CA PRO A 70 14.57 -8.82 -4.55
C PRO A 70 13.92 -7.48 -4.96
N GLU A 71 14.30 -6.40 -4.28
CA GLU A 71 13.90 -5.02 -4.54
C GLU A 71 15.12 -4.10 -4.36
N GLU A 72 15.02 -2.87 -4.84
CA GLU A 72 16.05 -1.86 -4.65
C GLU A 72 16.07 -1.32 -3.21
N GLY A 73 17.27 -1.00 -2.69
CA GLY A 73 17.43 -0.42 -1.37
C GLY A 73 18.87 -0.39 -0.89
N THR A 74 19.10 0.31 0.23
CA THR A 74 20.40 0.36 0.90
C THR A 74 20.54 -0.81 1.86
N LEU A 75 21.62 -1.56 1.73
CA LEU A 75 21.90 -2.69 2.62
C LEU A 75 22.21 -2.18 4.03
N GLN A 76 21.32 -2.37 4.99
CA GLN A 76 21.53 -1.94 6.39
C GLN A 76 22.33 -2.96 7.19
N GLN A 77 21.99 -4.24 7.01
CA GLN A 77 22.59 -5.32 7.76
C GLN A 77 22.85 -6.51 6.84
N LEU A 78 24.04 -7.09 6.95
CA LEU A 78 24.40 -8.37 6.32
C LEU A 78 24.96 -9.32 7.39
N ARG A 79 24.26 -10.44 7.60
CA ARG A 79 24.59 -11.47 8.60
C ARG A 79 25.26 -12.67 7.94
N ALA A 80 26.29 -12.41 7.14
CA ALA A 80 27.04 -13.43 6.43
C ALA A 80 28.52 -13.08 6.39
N LYS A 81 29.37 -14.07 6.67
CA LYS A 81 30.82 -13.98 6.48
C LYS A 81 31.26 -15.12 5.59
N VAL A 82 32.24 -14.86 4.72
CA VAL A 82 32.85 -15.90 3.87
C VAL A 82 33.31 -17.07 4.74
N GLY A 83 32.99 -18.30 4.34
CA GLY A 83 33.30 -19.53 5.07
C GLY A 83 32.28 -19.92 6.16
N GLN A 84 31.29 -19.10 6.46
CA GLN A 84 30.22 -19.45 7.39
C GLN A 84 29.19 -20.37 6.73
N PHE A 85 28.73 -21.41 7.45
CA PHE A 85 27.59 -22.22 7.04
C PHE A 85 26.29 -21.57 7.49
N ILE A 86 25.35 -21.43 6.55
CA ILE A 86 24.05 -20.77 6.78
C ILE A 86 22.94 -21.78 6.52
N LYS A 87 22.00 -21.87 7.46
CA LYS A 87 20.76 -22.63 7.30
C LYS A 87 19.65 -21.70 6.82
N PRO A 88 18.70 -22.16 5.99
CA PRO A 88 17.50 -21.40 5.67
C PRO A 88 16.72 -21.23 6.98
N ALA A 89 16.54 -20.00 7.41
CA ALA A 89 15.74 -19.68 8.59
C ALA A 89 14.93 -18.42 8.28
N GLU A 90 13.61 -18.53 8.39
CA GLU A 90 12.68 -17.43 8.15
C GLU A 90 12.84 -16.30 9.19
N GLU A 91 13.26 -16.64 10.42
CA GLU A 91 13.35 -15.70 11.53
C GLU A 91 14.66 -14.88 11.53
N THR A 92 15.72 -15.36 10.89
CA THR A 92 17.02 -14.66 10.82
C THR A 92 17.36 -14.29 9.37
N PRO A 93 16.96 -13.10 8.90
CA PRO A 93 17.28 -12.68 7.55
C PRO A 93 18.79 -12.55 7.36
N LEU A 94 19.25 -12.99 6.19
CA LEU A 94 20.63 -12.91 5.74
C LEU A 94 21.04 -11.46 5.51
N ALA A 95 20.16 -10.70 4.85
CA ALA A 95 20.34 -9.28 4.58
C ALA A 95 19.05 -8.52 4.86
N VAL A 96 19.20 -7.27 5.29
CA VAL A 96 18.09 -6.33 5.45
C VAL A 96 18.40 -5.11 4.59
N LEU A 97 17.54 -4.86 3.60
CA LEU A 97 17.60 -3.66 2.77
C LEU A 97 16.53 -2.67 3.25
N GLU A 98 16.87 -1.40 3.22
CA GLU A 98 15.96 -0.30 3.51
C GLU A 98 15.79 0.57 2.26
N ASN A 99 14.55 0.81 1.85
CA ASN A 99 14.23 1.69 0.73
C ASN A 99 13.63 3.01 1.22
N ASP A 100 14.46 4.06 1.24
CA ASP A 100 14.05 5.41 1.70
C ASP A 100 13.48 6.30 0.57
N TYR A 101 13.75 5.99 -0.70
CA TYR A 101 13.47 6.89 -1.82
C TYR A 101 11.99 6.97 -2.21
N LEU A 102 11.23 5.90 -2.02
CA LEU A 102 9.79 5.85 -2.36
C LEU A 102 8.88 6.65 -1.40
N SER A 103 9.39 7.18 -0.29
CA SER A 103 8.53 7.58 0.84
C SER A 103 8.32 9.08 1.02
N GLN A 104 9.19 9.97 0.53
CA GLN A 104 9.18 11.37 1.00
C GLN A 104 8.61 12.40 0.02
N GLY A 105 8.73 12.19 -1.30
CA GLY A 105 8.24 13.13 -2.31
C GLY A 105 6.71 13.14 -2.36
N ASP A 106 6.13 11.99 -2.65
CA ASP A 106 4.68 11.82 -2.83
C ASP A 106 3.89 12.15 -1.55
N LEU A 107 4.43 11.81 -0.37
CA LEU A 107 3.77 12.13 0.90
C LEU A 107 3.70 13.65 1.16
N LYS A 108 4.76 14.40 0.82
CA LYS A 108 4.77 15.86 1.00
C LYS A 108 3.79 16.57 0.08
N GLU A 109 3.61 16.08 -1.14
CA GLU A 109 2.62 16.65 -2.07
C GLU A 109 1.19 16.44 -1.56
N VAL A 110 0.88 15.23 -1.07
CA VAL A 110 -0.45 14.93 -0.55
C VAL A 110 -0.73 15.67 0.77
N GLU A 111 0.28 15.86 1.62
CA GLU A 111 0.16 16.68 2.84
C GLU A 111 -0.19 18.13 2.52
N LYS A 112 0.51 18.76 1.56
CA LYS A 112 0.18 20.11 1.09
C LYS A 112 -1.22 20.20 0.49
N TRP A 113 -1.64 19.17 -0.24
CA TRP A 113 -3.00 19.11 -0.79
C TRP A 113 -4.05 19.05 0.33
N LEU A 114 -3.82 18.23 1.37
CA LEU A 114 -4.70 18.12 2.53
C LEU A 114 -4.80 19.44 3.30
N GLU A 115 -3.66 20.10 3.55
CA GLU A 115 -3.61 21.40 4.21
C GLU A 115 -4.43 22.45 3.46
N ARG A 116 -4.27 22.53 2.13
CA ARG A 116 -5.07 23.44 1.30
C ARG A 116 -6.56 23.16 1.39
N ARG A 117 -6.98 21.88 1.31
CA ARG A 117 -8.40 21.51 1.43
C ARG A 117 -8.96 21.75 2.83
N GLN A 118 -8.15 21.58 3.87
CA GLN A 118 -8.52 21.93 5.24
C GLN A 118 -8.75 23.44 5.38
N GLY A 119 -7.88 24.27 4.80
CA GLY A 119 -8.08 25.72 4.75
C GLY A 119 -9.36 26.13 4.01
N GLU A 120 -9.66 25.46 2.89
CA GLU A 120 -10.93 25.67 2.16
C GLU A 120 -12.16 25.26 3.00
N LEU A 121 -12.07 24.16 3.76
CA LEU A 121 -13.12 23.73 4.67
C LEU A 121 -13.34 24.75 5.79
N GLU A 122 -12.27 25.26 6.40
CA GLU A 122 -12.35 26.29 7.44
C GLU A 122 -12.98 27.58 6.91
N ALA A 123 -12.57 28.04 5.72
CA ALA A 123 -13.17 29.20 5.06
C ALA A 123 -14.66 28.97 4.75
N ALA A 124 -15.03 27.77 4.28
CA ALA A 124 -16.41 27.41 4.02
C ALA A 124 -17.26 27.36 5.30
N GLN A 125 -16.68 26.92 6.42
CA GLN A 125 -17.31 26.91 7.73
C GLN A 125 -17.47 28.32 8.31
N ALA A 126 -16.48 29.19 8.14
CA ALA A 126 -16.56 30.60 8.54
C ALA A 126 -17.68 31.33 7.78
N LYS A 127 -17.79 31.09 6.47
CA LYS A 127 -18.90 31.63 5.65
C LYS A 127 -20.25 31.09 6.10
N LEU A 128 -20.34 29.80 6.45
CA LEU A 128 -21.57 29.23 7.01
C LEU A 128 -21.96 29.90 8.34
N ALA A 129 -21.00 30.11 9.25
CA ALA A 129 -21.23 30.79 10.51
C ALA A 129 -21.69 32.25 10.29
N GLN A 130 -21.10 32.96 9.32
CA GLN A 130 -21.54 34.29 8.92
C GLN A 130 -22.99 34.29 8.44
N LEU A 131 -23.36 33.36 7.55
CA LEU A 131 -24.75 33.22 7.06
C LEU A 131 -25.74 32.91 8.19
N GLN A 132 -25.35 32.07 9.15
CA GLN A 132 -26.15 31.78 10.35
C GLN A 132 -26.34 33.02 11.24
N GLY A 133 -25.30 33.86 11.37
CA GLY A 133 -25.41 35.16 12.03
C GLY A 133 -26.41 36.08 11.33
N LEU A 134 -26.33 36.18 10.00
CA LEU A 134 -27.28 36.96 9.19
C LEU A 134 -28.71 36.43 9.31
N LEU A 135 -28.90 35.11 9.34
CA LEU A 135 -30.20 34.49 9.56
C LEU A 135 -30.80 34.91 10.92
N THR A 136 -29.98 34.91 11.97
CA THR A 136 -30.41 35.31 13.32
C THR A 136 -30.82 36.78 13.36
N SER A 137 -30.06 37.67 12.71
CA SER A 137 -30.43 39.08 12.56
C SER A 137 -31.76 39.25 11.82
N ALA A 138 -31.91 38.60 10.67
CA ALA A 138 -33.13 38.69 9.86
C ALA A 138 -34.37 38.14 10.60
N GLN A 139 -34.20 37.12 11.46
CA GLN A 139 -35.28 36.62 12.32
C GLN A 139 -35.67 37.65 13.39
N GLY A 140 -34.69 38.38 13.94
CA GLY A 140 -34.95 39.49 14.85
C GLY A 140 -35.72 40.62 14.15
N ASP A 141 -35.28 41.00 12.95
CA ASP A 141 -35.91 42.04 12.15
C ASP A 141 -37.36 41.70 11.80
N GLU A 142 -37.66 40.45 11.41
CA GLU A 142 -39.03 40.00 11.15
C GLU A 142 -39.93 40.15 12.39
N ARG A 143 -39.45 39.70 13.56
CA ARG A 143 -40.20 39.81 14.82
C ARG A 143 -40.45 41.27 15.19
N HIS A 144 -39.42 42.12 15.09
CA HIS A 144 -39.55 43.55 15.38
C HIS A 144 -40.55 44.22 14.43
N GLN A 145 -40.49 43.91 13.13
CA GLN A 145 -41.42 44.46 12.17
C GLN A 145 -42.87 44.03 12.48
N GLN A 146 -43.10 42.75 12.78
CA GLN A 146 -44.43 42.25 13.16
C GLN A 146 -44.95 42.95 14.43
N LEU A 147 -44.11 43.09 15.46
CA LEU A 147 -44.48 43.78 16.70
C LEU A 147 -44.86 45.25 16.45
N LEU A 148 -44.09 45.95 15.61
CA LEU A 148 -44.37 47.34 15.25
C LEU A 148 -45.67 47.47 14.45
N GLU A 149 -45.93 46.55 13.53
CA GLU A 149 -47.14 46.52 12.72
C GLU A 149 -48.40 46.25 13.57
N VAL A 150 -48.35 45.26 14.47
CA VAL A 150 -49.43 44.99 15.44
C VAL A 150 -49.66 46.20 16.35
N LYS A 151 -48.59 46.86 16.83
CA LYS A 151 -48.71 48.07 17.65
C LYS A 151 -49.35 49.22 16.88
N GLN A 152 -49.01 49.40 15.61
CA GLN A 152 -49.58 50.45 14.76
C GLN A 152 -51.06 50.21 14.47
N THR A 153 -51.44 49.00 14.09
CA THR A 153 -52.84 48.63 13.81
C THR A 153 -53.71 48.74 15.06
N ASN A 154 -53.22 48.29 16.22
CA ASN A 154 -53.93 48.46 17.50
C ASN A 154 -54.17 49.93 17.86
N ARG A 155 -53.21 50.83 17.58
CA ARG A 155 -53.41 52.28 17.74
C ARG A 155 -54.48 52.83 16.80
N GLN A 156 -54.56 52.34 15.57
CA GLN A 156 -55.59 52.75 14.62
C GLN A 156 -56.98 52.28 15.08
N VAL A 157 -57.11 51.06 15.59
CA VAL A 157 -58.35 50.55 16.18
C VAL A 157 -58.78 51.41 17.37
N ALA A 158 -57.85 51.72 18.29
CA ALA A 158 -58.15 52.57 19.45
C ALA A 158 -58.62 53.98 19.03
N ALA A 159 -57.98 54.59 18.03
CA ALA A 159 -58.40 55.87 17.48
C ALA A 159 -59.81 55.81 16.87
N ALA A 160 -60.11 54.78 16.07
CA ALA A 160 -61.44 54.60 15.49
C ALA A 160 -62.52 54.30 16.53
N GLN A 161 -62.19 53.59 17.61
CA GLN A 161 -63.09 53.37 18.75
C GLN A 161 -63.42 54.69 19.47
N ALA A 162 -62.44 55.59 19.61
CA ALA A 162 -62.66 56.92 20.17
C ALA A 162 -63.57 57.77 19.25
N GLU A 163 -63.36 57.72 17.93
CA GLU A 163 -64.24 58.36 16.95
C GLU A 163 -65.69 57.83 17.02
N LEU A 164 -65.87 56.51 17.13
CA LEU A 164 -67.18 55.89 17.33
C LEU A 164 -67.84 56.35 18.64
N GLY A 165 -67.04 56.48 19.71
CA GLY A 165 -67.49 57.05 20.99
C GLY A 165 -68.02 58.49 20.82
N ALA A 166 -67.29 59.33 20.10
CA ALA A 166 -67.71 60.70 19.80
C ALA A 166 -68.99 60.74 18.94
N ALA A 167 -69.08 59.90 17.90
CA ALA A 167 -70.28 59.77 17.07
C ALA A 167 -71.52 59.36 17.90
N ARG A 168 -71.35 58.41 18.82
CA ARG A 168 -72.42 57.98 19.74
C ARG A 168 -72.85 59.10 20.68
N ALA A 169 -71.92 59.89 21.20
CA ALA A 169 -72.22 61.05 22.04
C ALA A 169 -73.01 62.11 21.26
N ASN A 170 -72.61 62.41 20.01
CA ASN A 170 -73.32 63.34 19.14
C ASN A 170 -74.74 62.86 18.80
N LEU A 171 -74.93 61.55 18.57
CA LEU A 171 -76.25 60.96 18.40
C LEU A 171 -77.11 61.08 19.66
N ALA A 172 -76.52 60.88 20.85
CA ALA A 172 -77.23 61.04 22.12
C ALA A 172 -77.70 62.48 22.34
N ASP A 173 -76.85 63.47 22.04
CA ASP A 173 -77.23 64.90 22.05
C ASP A 173 -78.37 65.18 21.05
N ALA A 174 -78.24 64.72 19.81
CA ALA A 174 -79.30 64.88 18.80
C ALA A 174 -80.64 64.25 19.24
N LYS A 175 -80.60 63.06 19.86
CA LYS A 175 -81.80 62.40 20.42
C LYS A 175 -82.41 63.20 21.58
N ALA A 176 -81.58 63.81 22.43
CA ALA A 176 -82.06 64.67 23.51
C ALA A 176 -82.75 65.94 22.98
N ARG A 177 -82.16 66.59 21.97
CA ARG A 177 -82.76 67.76 21.28
C ARG A 177 -84.07 67.40 20.60
N HIS A 178 -84.12 66.28 19.89
CA HIS A 178 -85.37 65.78 19.30
C HIS A 178 -86.46 65.51 20.34
N ARG A 179 -86.10 64.94 21.50
CA ARG A 179 -87.05 64.74 22.61
C ARG A 179 -87.62 66.07 23.11
N LEU A 180 -86.78 67.09 23.29
CA LEU A 180 -87.22 68.43 23.67
C LEU A 180 -88.14 69.05 22.61
N ALA A 181 -87.77 68.97 21.33
CA ALA A 181 -88.58 69.46 20.21
C ALA A 181 -89.95 68.78 20.17
N LYS A 182 -90.02 67.46 20.42
CA LYS A 182 -91.27 66.69 20.50
C LYS A 182 -92.18 67.15 21.63
N ILE A 183 -91.61 67.41 22.81
CA ILE A 183 -92.35 67.94 23.97
C ILE A 183 -92.87 69.34 23.67
N ASN A 184 -92.04 70.21 23.08
CA ASN A 184 -92.41 71.58 22.73
C ASN A 184 -93.53 71.60 21.68
N TYR A 185 -93.43 70.81 20.61
CA TYR A 185 -94.49 70.64 19.63
C TYR A 185 -95.81 70.18 20.28
N GLY A 186 -95.77 69.14 21.12
CA GLY A 186 -96.97 68.65 21.82
C GLY A 186 -97.57 69.67 22.79
N ARG A 187 -96.78 70.63 23.30
CA ARG A 187 -97.26 71.75 24.12
C ARG A 187 -97.90 72.82 23.26
N PHE A 188 -97.19 73.34 22.26
CA PHE A 188 -97.67 74.43 21.40
C PHE A 188 -98.86 74.01 20.52
N SER A 189 -98.92 72.75 20.06
CA SER A 189 -100.07 72.22 19.34
C SER A 189 -101.35 72.26 20.17
N ARG A 190 -101.29 71.85 21.46
CA ARG A 190 -102.44 71.93 22.38
C ARG A 190 -102.84 73.37 22.69
N LEU A 191 -101.86 74.25 22.95
CA LEU A 191 -102.13 75.66 23.23
C LEU A 191 -102.74 76.38 22.02
N ALA A 192 -102.32 76.04 20.80
CA ALA A 192 -102.88 76.60 19.56
C ALA A 192 -104.33 76.15 19.34
N GLN A 193 -104.64 74.87 19.60
CA GLN A 193 -106.02 74.35 19.56
C GLN A 193 -106.95 75.05 20.56
N GLN A 194 -106.40 75.53 21.67
CA GLN A 194 -107.12 76.28 22.71
C GLN A 194 -107.19 77.80 22.43
N GLY A 195 -106.60 78.29 21.32
CA GLY A 195 -106.52 79.71 21.00
C GLY A 195 -105.56 80.53 21.86
N ALA A 196 -104.73 79.88 22.69
CA ALA A 196 -103.83 80.53 23.64
C ALA A 196 -102.50 80.99 23.01
N VAL A 197 -102.14 80.48 21.82
CA VAL A 197 -100.96 80.90 21.05
C VAL A 197 -101.29 80.96 19.55
N PRO A 198 -100.60 81.79 18.74
CA PRO A 198 -100.77 81.83 17.28
C PRO A 198 -100.38 80.51 16.60
N GLN A 199 -101.10 80.14 15.53
CA GLN A 199 -100.85 78.91 14.77
C GLN A 199 -99.41 78.83 14.20
N ALA A 200 -98.84 79.96 13.78
CA ALA A 200 -97.46 80.05 13.33
C ALA A 200 -96.42 79.53 14.37
N GLN A 201 -96.71 79.63 15.68
CA GLN A 201 -95.82 79.08 16.71
C GLN A 201 -95.87 77.55 16.77
N ALA A 202 -97.04 76.95 16.53
CA ALA A 202 -97.18 75.50 16.45
C ALA A 202 -96.50 74.94 15.18
N ASP A 203 -96.61 75.66 14.05
CA ASP A 203 -95.97 75.29 12.79
C ASP A 203 -94.44 75.39 12.86
N ALA A 204 -93.91 76.42 13.54
CA ALA A 204 -92.48 76.54 13.83
C ALA A 204 -91.99 75.36 14.70
N ALA A 205 -92.76 74.96 15.72
CA ALA A 205 -92.41 73.82 16.57
C ALA A 205 -92.47 72.47 15.82
N LEU A 206 -93.38 72.31 14.85
CA LEU A 206 -93.42 71.15 13.96
C LEU A 206 -92.18 71.10 13.06
N THR A 207 -91.78 72.23 12.50
CA THR A 207 -90.58 72.35 11.67
C THR A 207 -89.31 71.98 12.46
N GLU A 208 -89.17 72.47 13.68
CA GLU A 208 -88.06 72.11 14.59
C GLU A 208 -88.05 70.60 14.93
N LEU A 209 -89.23 70.00 15.12
CA LEU A 209 -89.36 68.56 15.33
C LEU A 209 -88.87 67.77 14.11
N GLN A 210 -89.27 68.18 12.91
CA GLN A 210 -88.84 67.54 11.66
C GLN A 210 -87.33 67.70 11.42
N GLN A 211 -86.77 68.89 11.66
CA GLN A 211 -85.34 69.16 11.55
C GLN A 211 -84.52 68.32 12.55
N SER A 212 -84.94 68.27 13.81
CA SER A 212 -84.28 67.44 14.82
C SER A 212 -84.39 65.95 14.51
N GLN A 213 -85.50 65.48 13.91
CA GLN A 213 -85.64 64.10 13.45
C GLN A 213 -84.65 63.78 12.31
N ALA A 214 -84.53 64.65 11.32
CA ALA A 214 -83.55 64.51 10.25
C ALA A 214 -82.11 64.51 10.79
N GLN A 215 -81.83 65.33 11.81
CA GLN A 215 -80.53 65.37 12.46
C GLN A 215 -80.21 64.07 13.22
N VAL A 216 -81.18 63.46 13.90
CA VAL A 216 -81.00 62.13 14.51
C VAL A 216 -80.68 61.08 13.44
N ALA A 217 -81.39 61.06 12.31
CA ALA A 217 -81.13 60.13 11.22
C ALA A 217 -79.72 60.32 10.62
N ALA A 218 -79.27 61.56 10.46
CA ALA A 218 -77.91 61.87 9.99
C ALA A 218 -76.84 61.37 10.98
N ARG A 219 -76.97 61.68 12.27
CA ARG A 219 -76.02 61.21 13.31
C ARG A 219 -76.06 59.68 13.49
N GLN A 220 -77.19 59.04 13.23
CA GLN A 220 -77.30 57.58 13.25
C GLN A 220 -76.44 56.94 12.15
N ARG A 221 -76.49 57.48 10.92
CA ARG A 221 -75.61 57.02 9.83
C ARG A 221 -74.14 57.27 10.09
N GLU A 222 -73.80 58.35 10.77
CA GLU A 222 -72.40 58.60 11.20
C GLU A 222 -71.91 57.55 12.20
N VAL A 223 -72.77 57.11 13.13
CA VAL A 223 -72.44 56.01 14.07
C VAL A 223 -72.24 54.70 13.32
N GLU A 224 -73.09 54.40 12.33
CA GLU A 224 -72.97 53.20 11.49
C GLU A 224 -71.65 53.21 10.70
N ALA A 225 -71.34 54.31 10.02
CA ALA A 225 -70.07 54.45 9.29
C ALA A 225 -68.84 54.36 10.19
N ALA A 226 -68.90 54.94 11.40
CA ALA A 226 -67.81 54.81 12.38
C ALA A 226 -67.69 53.37 12.93
N ALA A 227 -68.81 52.65 13.09
CA ALA A 227 -68.80 51.25 13.52
C ALA A 227 -68.19 50.33 12.46
N ASP A 228 -68.57 50.50 11.19
CA ASP A 228 -68.01 49.75 10.07
C ASP A 228 -66.50 50.00 9.95
N ARG A 229 -66.06 51.25 10.16
CA ARG A 229 -64.64 51.60 10.19
C ARG A 229 -63.88 50.88 11.29
N VAL A 230 -64.46 50.76 12.49
CA VAL A 230 -63.86 50.00 13.60
C VAL A 230 -63.74 48.52 13.24
N GLU A 231 -64.77 47.91 12.66
CA GLU A 231 -64.72 46.50 12.27
C GLU A 231 -63.70 46.23 11.16
N ALA A 232 -63.60 47.11 10.16
CA ALA A 232 -62.56 47.01 9.13
C ALA A 232 -61.14 47.08 9.72
N LEU A 233 -60.89 48.01 10.65
CA LEU A 233 -59.58 48.15 11.29
C LEU A 233 -59.27 47.00 12.27
N LYS A 234 -60.27 46.41 12.92
CA LYS A 234 -60.08 45.19 13.71
C LYS A 234 -59.70 44.00 12.83
N ALA A 235 -60.29 43.88 11.65
CA ALA A 235 -59.91 42.85 10.68
C ALA A 235 -58.44 43.04 10.23
N ASP A 236 -58.03 44.29 9.95
CA ASP A 236 -56.63 44.64 9.65
C ASP A 236 -55.68 44.28 10.82
N ALA A 237 -56.06 44.59 12.06
CA ALA A 237 -55.27 44.25 13.25
C ALA A 237 -55.12 42.73 13.43
N ARG A 238 -56.20 41.97 13.25
CA ARG A 238 -56.17 40.50 13.31
C ARG A 238 -55.31 39.89 12.20
N ALA A 239 -55.33 40.48 11.00
CA ALA A 239 -54.43 40.06 9.93
C ALA A 239 -52.97 40.29 10.34
N ALA A 240 -52.63 41.45 10.90
CA ALA A 240 -51.27 41.76 11.37
C ALA A 240 -50.80 40.80 12.48
N GLU A 241 -51.68 40.41 13.41
CA GLU A 241 -51.37 39.40 14.44
C GLU A 241 -51.03 38.03 13.83
N LEU A 242 -51.74 37.64 12.78
CA LEU A 242 -51.45 36.44 11.99
C LEU A 242 -50.24 36.60 11.05
N GLY A 243 -49.61 37.78 11.05
CA GLY A 243 -48.51 38.10 10.17
C GLY A 243 -48.94 38.25 8.70
N LEU A 244 -50.22 38.46 8.42
CA LEU A 244 -50.79 38.72 7.11
C LEU A 244 -50.99 40.24 6.94
N THR A 245 -50.79 40.75 5.73
CA THR A 245 -50.96 42.19 5.45
C THR A 245 -51.96 42.36 4.29
N LEU A 246 -53.10 42.99 4.56
CA LEU A 246 -54.20 43.15 3.60
C LEU A 246 -54.15 44.45 2.80
N ARG A 247 -53.51 45.51 3.33
CA ARG A 247 -53.57 46.87 2.76
C ARG A 247 -52.23 47.47 2.32
N ASN A 248 -51.10 46.98 2.83
CA ASN A 248 -49.79 47.47 2.43
C ASN A 248 -49.10 46.48 1.49
N THR A 249 -48.78 46.95 0.29
CA THR A 249 -47.77 46.34 -0.57
C THR A 249 -46.45 46.41 0.18
N ARG A 250 -45.95 45.26 0.63
CA ARG A 250 -44.66 45.18 1.31
C ARG A 250 -43.58 45.71 0.36
N SER A 251 -42.73 46.59 0.87
CA SER A 251 -41.53 47.07 0.17
C SER A 251 -40.64 45.90 -0.22
N ASN A 252 -39.68 46.12 -1.12
CA ASN A 252 -38.61 45.18 -1.48
C ASN A 252 -37.75 44.70 -0.28
N TYR A 253 -38.03 45.19 0.93
CA TYR A 253 -37.39 44.86 2.20
C TYR A 253 -38.28 43.96 3.08
N ASP A 254 -38.93 42.93 2.52
CA ASP A 254 -39.65 41.93 3.33
C ASP A 254 -38.64 40.95 3.97
N PRO A 255 -38.51 40.93 5.32
CA PRO A 255 -37.60 40.02 6.00
C PRO A 255 -37.88 38.55 5.70
N ARG A 256 -39.11 38.17 5.37
CA ARG A 256 -39.47 36.78 5.07
C ARG A 256 -38.83 36.26 3.79
N LEU A 257 -38.78 37.08 2.75
CA LEU A 257 -38.09 36.75 1.51
C LEU A 257 -36.59 36.59 1.77
N ARG A 258 -36.00 37.51 2.55
CA ARG A 258 -34.59 37.44 2.96
C ARG A 258 -34.30 36.20 3.83
N LEU A 259 -35.22 35.81 4.71
CA LEU A 259 -35.12 34.60 5.52
C LEU A 259 -35.13 33.34 4.65
N GLN A 260 -35.99 33.29 3.63
CA GLN A 260 -36.03 32.18 2.70
C GLN A 260 -34.75 32.08 1.87
N GLU A 261 -34.28 33.21 1.33
CA GLU A 261 -33.02 33.30 0.58
C GLU A 261 -31.83 32.84 1.44
N LEU A 262 -31.71 33.34 2.67
CA LEU A 262 -30.66 32.93 3.60
C LEU A 262 -30.72 31.43 3.94
N LYS A 263 -31.91 30.85 4.09
CA LYS A 263 -32.06 29.41 4.33
C LYS A 263 -31.57 28.58 3.15
N ILE A 264 -31.84 29.01 1.92
CA ILE A 264 -31.35 28.35 0.69
C ILE A 264 -29.82 28.43 0.65
N GLN A 265 -29.25 29.64 0.81
CA GLN A 265 -27.81 29.85 0.83
C GLN A 265 -27.10 29.05 1.94
N ILE A 266 -27.71 28.93 3.13
CA ILE A 266 -27.20 28.08 4.20
C ILE A 266 -27.21 26.61 3.79
N GLY A 267 -28.29 26.12 3.17
CA GLY A 267 -28.38 24.75 2.69
C GLY A 267 -27.31 24.43 1.63
N GLU A 268 -27.12 25.33 0.66
CA GLU A 268 -26.05 25.22 -0.34
C GLU A 268 -24.66 25.22 0.30
N GLN A 269 -24.40 26.15 1.21
CA GLN A 269 -23.12 26.25 1.90
C GLN A 269 -22.86 25.02 2.80
N GLN A 270 -23.89 24.47 3.43
CA GLN A 270 -23.80 23.22 4.19
C GLN A 270 -23.44 22.04 3.29
N ALA A 271 -24.01 21.96 2.08
CA ALA A 271 -23.65 20.92 1.10
C ALA A 271 -22.17 21.02 0.71
N ILE A 272 -21.64 22.22 0.49
CA ILE A 272 -20.21 22.47 0.21
C ILE A 272 -19.34 21.97 1.38
N VAL A 273 -19.66 22.35 2.61
CA VAL A 273 -18.92 21.92 3.81
C VAL A 273 -18.93 20.40 3.94
N GLN A 274 -20.06 19.73 3.67
CA GLN A 274 -20.15 18.27 3.73
C GLN A 274 -19.36 17.60 2.59
N GLY A 275 -19.37 18.18 1.39
CA GLY A 275 -18.57 17.73 0.26
C GLY A 275 -17.07 17.74 0.60
N LEU A 276 -16.56 18.89 1.04
CA LEU A 276 -15.16 19.04 1.45
C LEU A 276 -14.76 18.07 2.56
N LYS A 277 -15.61 17.88 3.58
CA LYS A 277 -15.36 16.90 4.65
C LYS A 277 -15.23 15.48 4.11
N ARG A 278 -16.09 15.08 3.17
CA ARG A 278 -16.05 13.75 2.56
C ARG A 278 -14.79 13.56 1.71
N GLU A 279 -14.41 14.56 0.93
CA GLU A 279 -13.19 14.55 0.12
C GLU A 279 -11.95 14.41 0.99
N ILE A 280 -11.83 15.23 2.04
CA ILE A 280 -10.71 15.16 2.99
C ILE A 280 -10.66 13.78 3.66
N ALA A 281 -11.79 13.26 4.15
CA ALA A 281 -11.83 11.95 4.80
C ALA A 281 -11.53 10.79 3.82
N ALA A 282 -11.89 10.90 2.55
CA ALA A 282 -11.54 9.94 1.52
C ALA A 282 -10.03 9.96 1.24
N GLN A 283 -9.45 11.16 1.06
CA GLN A 283 -8.02 11.30 0.79
C GLN A 283 -7.17 10.85 1.99
N GLN A 284 -7.56 11.18 3.22
CA GLN A 284 -6.88 10.72 4.43
C GLN A 284 -6.84 9.19 4.52
N ARG A 285 -7.91 8.50 4.11
CA ARG A 285 -7.94 7.04 4.07
C ARG A 285 -6.97 6.48 3.02
N GLN A 286 -6.93 7.06 1.83
CA GLN A 286 -5.97 6.67 0.79
C GLN A 286 -4.52 6.87 1.25
N VAL A 287 -4.21 8.01 1.88
CA VAL A 287 -2.88 8.26 2.44
C VAL A 287 -2.52 7.27 3.54
N ALA A 288 -3.46 6.97 4.44
CA ALA A 288 -3.24 6.01 5.51
C ALA A 288 -2.94 4.60 4.95
N GLN A 289 -3.61 4.20 3.87
CA GLN A 289 -3.32 2.95 3.18
C GLN A 289 -1.95 2.99 2.51
N ALA A 290 -1.65 4.03 1.73
CA ALA A 290 -0.36 4.19 1.06
C ALA A 290 0.80 4.19 2.06
N ARG A 291 0.66 4.88 3.21
CA ARG A 291 1.65 4.86 4.30
C ARG A 291 1.89 3.47 4.86
N ARG A 292 0.84 2.63 4.97
CA ARG A 292 0.98 1.23 5.41
C ARG A 292 1.71 0.39 4.37
N GLU A 293 1.36 0.53 3.10
CA GLU A 293 2.02 -0.19 2.00
C GLU A 293 3.50 0.20 1.89
N VAL A 294 3.80 1.50 1.99
CA VAL A 294 5.17 2.01 2.04
C VAL A 294 5.91 1.49 3.27
N ALA A 295 5.31 1.52 4.46
CA ALA A 295 5.94 0.99 5.67
C ALA A 295 6.25 -0.51 5.58
N GLN A 296 5.39 -1.29 4.91
CA GLN A 296 5.62 -2.72 4.66
C GLN A 296 6.77 -2.95 3.67
N ARG A 297 6.89 -2.13 2.62
CA ARG A 297 7.95 -2.25 1.61
C ARG A 297 9.27 -1.61 2.04
N LYS A 298 9.24 -0.74 3.05
CA LYS A 298 10.43 -0.02 3.52
C LYS A 298 11.55 -0.97 3.96
N ILE A 299 11.21 -2.07 4.65
CA ILE A 299 12.18 -3.05 5.15
C ILE A 299 12.04 -4.34 4.37
N VAL A 300 13.03 -4.62 3.54
CA VAL A 300 13.08 -5.84 2.72
C VAL A 300 14.04 -6.82 3.36
N LYS A 301 13.50 -7.94 3.84
CA LYS A 301 14.27 -9.04 4.44
C LYS A 301 14.61 -10.07 3.38
N VAL A 302 15.90 -10.36 3.22
CA VAL A 302 16.40 -11.40 2.30
C VAL A 302 16.81 -12.61 3.12
N ALA A 303 16.24 -13.77 2.82
CA ALA A 303 16.59 -15.04 3.45
C ALA A 303 17.55 -15.85 2.56
N ALA A 304 18.26 -16.81 3.16
CA ALA A 304 19.06 -17.78 2.41
C ALA A 304 18.12 -18.80 1.73
N PRO A 305 18.22 -19.03 0.41
CA PRO A 305 17.34 -19.95 -0.32
C PRO A 305 17.62 -21.43 -0.01
N ILE A 306 18.84 -21.77 0.41
CA ILE A 306 19.30 -23.14 0.68
C ILE A 306 20.27 -23.17 1.86
N ALA A 307 20.49 -24.36 2.43
CA ALA A 307 21.55 -24.59 3.41
C ALA A 307 22.90 -24.69 2.70
N ALA A 308 23.79 -23.74 2.93
CA ALA A 308 25.01 -23.59 2.12
C ALA A 308 26.12 -22.82 2.85
N TYR A 309 27.36 -22.97 2.37
CA TYR A 309 28.48 -22.13 2.81
C TYR A 309 28.50 -20.80 2.05
N VAL A 310 28.85 -19.71 2.72
CA VAL A 310 29.08 -18.42 2.05
C VAL A 310 30.41 -18.48 1.29
N TRP A 311 30.33 -18.56 -0.04
CA TRP A 311 31.50 -18.60 -0.91
C TRP A 311 32.13 -17.23 -1.10
N ARG A 312 31.31 -16.22 -1.39
CA ARG A 312 31.75 -14.84 -1.64
C ARG A 312 30.68 -13.87 -1.18
N VAL A 313 31.10 -12.73 -0.63
CA VAL A 313 30.22 -11.62 -0.31
C VAL A 313 30.55 -10.46 -1.24
N ASP A 314 29.57 -10.00 -2.02
CA ASP A 314 29.75 -8.91 -2.99
C ASP A 314 29.26 -7.57 -2.42
N ALA A 315 28.24 -7.58 -1.56
CA ALA A 315 27.65 -6.38 -0.96
C ALA A 315 28.16 -6.08 0.46
N ARG A 316 28.17 -4.81 0.85
CA ARG A 316 28.55 -4.34 2.21
C ARG A 316 27.47 -3.46 2.81
N PRO A 317 27.29 -3.46 4.15
CA PRO A 317 26.41 -2.48 4.81
C PRO A 317 26.73 -1.05 4.36
N GLY A 318 25.69 -0.27 4.05
CA GLY A 318 25.75 1.08 3.48
C GLY A 318 25.78 1.14 1.95
N MET A 319 25.91 0.01 1.25
CA MET A 319 25.88 -0.04 -0.21
C MET A 319 24.44 0.00 -0.73
N PHE A 320 24.17 0.81 -1.76
CA PHE A 320 22.93 0.77 -2.52
C PHE A 320 22.93 -0.43 -3.46
N LEU A 321 21.83 -1.18 -3.49
CA LEU A 321 21.62 -2.33 -4.35
C LEU A 321 20.34 -2.12 -5.15
N GLY A 322 20.40 -2.27 -6.47
CA GLY A 322 19.24 -2.33 -7.34
C GLY A 322 18.59 -3.71 -7.34
N LYS A 323 17.35 -3.79 -7.82
CA LYS A 323 16.65 -5.07 -8.00
C LYS A 323 17.46 -6.00 -8.92
N GLY A 324 17.81 -7.18 -8.41
CA GLY A 324 18.59 -8.20 -9.13
C GLY A 324 20.11 -8.16 -8.87
N ASP A 325 20.61 -7.12 -8.20
CA ASP A 325 22.03 -7.04 -7.83
C ASP A 325 22.42 -8.18 -6.90
N ARG A 326 23.64 -8.71 -7.09
CA ARG A 326 24.13 -9.85 -6.31
C ARG A 326 24.61 -9.37 -4.95
N ILE A 327 24.04 -9.95 -3.89
CA ILE A 327 24.42 -9.68 -2.50
C ILE A 327 25.60 -10.57 -2.12
N LEU A 328 25.47 -11.87 -2.37
CA LEU A 328 26.48 -12.88 -2.06
C LEU A 328 26.28 -14.15 -2.89
N GLN A 329 27.27 -15.03 -2.81
CA GLN A 329 27.28 -16.34 -3.43
C GLN A 329 27.31 -17.42 -2.36
N LEU A 330 26.41 -18.40 -2.49
CA LEU A 330 26.30 -19.56 -1.63
C LEU A 330 26.81 -20.80 -2.38
N LEU A 331 27.53 -21.66 -1.67
CA LEU A 331 28.00 -22.95 -2.16
C LEU A 331 27.08 -24.07 -1.67
N ASP A 332 26.39 -24.72 -2.60
CA ASP A 332 25.52 -25.85 -2.33
C ASP A 332 26.34 -27.13 -2.11
N CYS A 333 26.30 -27.67 -0.88
CA CYS A 333 27.00 -28.90 -0.52
C CYS A 333 26.28 -30.17 -0.93
N GLN A 334 25.00 -30.13 -1.24
CA GLN A 334 24.27 -31.30 -1.73
C GLN A 334 24.59 -31.56 -3.21
N ARG A 335 24.93 -30.51 -3.95
CA ARG A 335 25.20 -30.58 -5.39
C ARG A 335 26.68 -30.33 -5.70
N ARG A 336 27.49 -31.37 -5.49
CA ARG A 336 28.94 -31.36 -5.75
C ARG A 336 29.32 -32.45 -6.74
N TRP A 337 30.35 -32.17 -7.51
CA TRP A 337 30.95 -33.14 -8.41
C TRP A 337 32.47 -33.00 -8.36
N ILE A 338 33.17 -33.99 -8.89
CA ILE A 338 34.60 -33.91 -9.12
C ILE A 338 34.85 -33.91 -10.62
N ASP A 339 35.61 -32.92 -11.08
CA ASP A 339 36.07 -32.85 -12.45
C ASP A 339 37.41 -33.59 -12.52
N VAL A 340 37.45 -34.67 -13.30
CA VAL A 340 38.58 -35.59 -13.41
C VAL A 340 39.14 -35.55 -14.81
N PHE A 341 40.44 -35.34 -14.97
CA PHE A 341 41.09 -35.42 -16.27
C PHE A 341 41.69 -36.81 -16.48
N VAL A 342 41.28 -37.50 -17.53
CA VAL A 342 41.79 -38.82 -17.91
C VAL A 342 42.37 -38.78 -19.32
N GLU A 343 43.29 -39.69 -19.61
CA GLU A 343 43.75 -39.88 -20.98
C GLU A 343 42.60 -40.35 -21.86
N GLU A 344 42.50 -39.81 -23.08
CA GLU A 344 41.42 -40.12 -24.02
C GLU A 344 41.29 -41.62 -24.32
N GLN A 345 42.40 -42.35 -24.33
CA GLN A 345 42.41 -43.81 -24.54
C GLN A 345 41.66 -44.58 -23.44
N SER A 346 41.56 -44.00 -22.24
CA SER A 346 40.87 -44.58 -21.08
C SER A 346 39.36 -44.44 -21.16
N LEU A 347 38.83 -43.56 -22.04
CA LEU A 347 37.39 -43.39 -22.22
C LEU A 347 36.70 -44.62 -22.82
N ARG A 348 37.45 -45.52 -23.47
CA ARG A 348 36.92 -46.82 -23.92
C ARG A 348 36.35 -47.66 -22.77
N LEU A 349 36.81 -47.40 -21.54
CA LEU A 349 36.46 -48.16 -20.34
C LEU A 349 35.55 -47.37 -19.41
N ILE A 350 35.34 -46.07 -19.65
CA ILE A 350 34.57 -45.17 -18.76
C ILE A 350 33.32 -44.71 -19.49
N HIS A 351 32.17 -45.00 -18.90
CA HIS A 351 30.85 -44.62 -19.43
C HIS A 351 30.02 -43.88 -18.37
N PRO A 352 29.03 -43.06 -18.75
CA PRO A 352 28.02 -42.58 -17.81
C PRO A 352 27.42 -43.74 -17.00
N GLY A 353 27.32 -43.58 -15.68
CA GLY A 353 26.94 -44.62 -14.73
C GLY A 353 28.12 -45.36 -14.07
N THR A 354 29.34 -45.23 -14.57
CA THR A 354 30.54 -45.86 -13.97
C THR A 354 30.76 -45.33 -12.55
N LYS A 355 30.96 -46.23 -11.57
CA LYS A 355 31.27 -45.86 -10.19
C LYS A 355 32.73 -45.44 -10.05
N ALA A 356 32.97 -44.42 -9.24
CA ALA A 356 34.30 -43.89 -8.99
C ALA A 356 34.58 -43.77 -7.50
N LYS A 357 35.75 -44.24 -7.09
CA LYS A 357 36.31 -44.09 -5.75
C LYS A 357 37.20 -42.84 -5.72
N ILE A 358 36.93 -41.91 -4.81
CA ILE A 358 37.63 -40.63 -4.71
C ILE A 358 38.38 -40.57 -3.39
N GLU A 359 39.70 -40.45 -3.44
CA GLU A 359 40.58 -40.37 -2.28
C GLU A 359 41.17 -38.95 -2.21
N LEU A 360 40.70 -38.13 -1.26
CA LEU A 360 41.12 -36.73 -1.14
C LEU A 360 42.60 -36.63 -0.75
N TYR A 361 43.34 -35.73 -1.41
CA TYR A 361 44.67 -35.35 -0.95
C TYR A 361 44.57 -34.43 0.27
N GLY A 362 45.39 -34.65 1.30
CA GLY A 362 45.45 -33.80 2.50
C GLY A 362 44.42 -34.08 3.59
N SER A 363 43.42 -34.95 3.37
CA SER A 363 42.54 -35.45 4.43
C SER A 363 42.98 -36.85 4.87
N LYS A 364 42.93 -37.17 6.18
CA LYS A 364 43.38 -38.47 6.71
C LYS A 364 42.43 -39.59 6.26
N GLY A 365 42.65 -40.14 5.07
CA GLY A 365 41.97 -41.35 4.58
C GLY A 365 40.49 -41.20 4.25
N LYS A 366 39.95 -39.98 4.07
CA LYS A 366 38.56 -39.80 3.66
C LYS A 366 38.39 -40.28 2.22
N VAL A 367 37.51 -41.27 2.05
CA VAL A 367 37.10 -41.80 0.76
C VAL A 367 35.68 -41.32 0.47
N LEU A 368 35.50 -40.67 -0.67
CA LEU A 368 34.20 -40.31 -1.22
C LEU A 368 33.87 -41.24 -2.38
N TRP A 369 32.58 -41.35 -2.68
CA TRP A 369 32.07 -42.12 -3.82
C TRP A 369 31.21 -41.25 -4.69
N GLY A 370 31.23 -41.55 -5.98
CA GLY A 370 30.42 -40.86 -6.95
C GLY A 370 30.21 -41.68 -8.21
N THR A 371 29.41 -41.11 -9.11
CA THR A 371 29.01 -41.76 -10.35
C THR A 371 29.33 -40.84 -11.53
N VAL A 372 29.91 -41.39 -12.60
CA VAL A 372 30.16 -40.64 -13.84
C VAL A 372 28.82 -40.19 -14.42
N THR A 373 28.64 -38.89 -14.61
CA THR A 373 27.41 -38.33 -15.20
C THR A 373 27.65 -37.81 -16.61
N ASN A 374 28.82 -37.22 -16.86
CA ASN A 374 29.14 -36.62 -18.15
C ASN A 374 30.62 -36.82 -18.50
N ILE A 375 30.89 -37.02 -19.79
CA ILE A 375 32.24 -37.11 -20.37
C ILE A 375 32.33 -36.04 -21.46
N ARG A 376 33.22 -35.06 -21.26
CA ARG A 376 33.46 -33.97 -22.20
C ARG A 376 34.83 -34.15 -22.86
N SER A 377 34.82 -34.55 -24.13
CA SER A 377 36.02 -34.75 -24.96
C SER A 377 36.15 -33.70 -26.06
N GLY A 378 37.39 -33.27 -26.32
CA GLY A 378 37.76 -32.30 -27.36
C GLY A 378 38.33 -30.98 -26.81
N LEU A 379 39.12 -30.29 -27.64
CA LEU A 379 39.64 -28.94 -27.38
C LEU A 379 38.51 -27.92 -27.55
N GLY A 380 38.43 -26.91 -26.67
CA GLY A 380 37.51 -25.78 -26.80
C GLY A 380 36.02 -26.06 -26.49
N ARG A 381 35.67 -27.21 -25.89
CA ARG A 381 34.29 -27.55 -25.47
C ARG A 381 33.96 -27.16 -24.03
N LEU A 382 34.86 -26.47 -23.35
CA LEU A 382 34.69 -25.97 -21.98
C LEU A 382 34.68 -24.44 -22.03
N ASN A 383 33.54 -23.83 -21.73
CA ASN A 383 33.47 -22.39 -21.52
C ASN A 383 33.84 -22.11 -20.06
N PRO A 384 34.88 -21.29 -19.78
CA PRO A 384 35.09 -20.73 -18.46
C PRO A 384 33.89 -19.84 -18.12
N GLY A 385 33.05 -20.24 -17.15
CA GLY A 385 31.91 -19.42 -16.72
C GLY A 385 30.58 -20.13 -16.46
N ASP A 386 30.47 -21.44 -16.67
CA ASP A 386 29.34 -22.22 -16.09
C ASP A 386 29.36 -22.04 -14.56
N ASP A 387 28.19 -21.99 -13.89
CA ASP A 387 27.98 -21.70 -12.46
C ASP A 387 28.73 -22.64 -11.47
N GLN A 388 30.05 -22.53 -11.43
CA GLN A 388 30.98 -23.41 -10.73
C GLN A 388 31.98 -22.58 -9.90
N VAL A 389 32.56 -23.20 -8.87
CA VAL A 389 33.43 -22.54 -7.88
C VAL A 389 34.83 -22.29 -8.39
N ILE A 390 35.39 -23.26 -9.12
CA ILE A 390 36.75 -23.20 -9.65
C ILE A 390 36.68 -23.20 -11.18
N PRO A 391 37.29 -22.22 -11.86
CA PRO A 391 37.39 -22.23 -13.32
C PRO A 391 38.25 -23.42 -13.75
N ILE A 392 37.73 -24.19 -14.69
CA ILE A 392 38.38 -25.41 -15.17
C ILE A 392 39.50 -25.01 -16.15
N PRO A 393 40.73 -25.57 -16.06
CA PRO A 393 41.75 -25.36 -17.08
C PRO A 393 41.29 -25.96 -18.42
N GLU A 394 41.73 -25.39 -19.54
CA GLU A 394 41.44 -25.94 -20.86
C GLU A 394 41.98 -27.38 -20.98
N ASN A 395 41.22 -28.27 -21.63
CA ASN A 395 41.66 -29.63 -21.89
C ASN A 395 42.99 -29.61 -22.65
N TYR A 396 44.02 -30.28 -22.12
CA TYR A 396 45.24 -30.54 -22.88
C TYR A 396 44.98 -31.54 -24.02
N PRO A 397 45.76 -31.50 -25.11
CA PRO A 397 45.66 -32.52 -26.16
C PRO A 397 45.72 -33.94 -25.59
N ARG A 398 44.81 -34.82 -26.03
CA ARG A 398 44.67 -36.23 -25.60
C ARG A 398 44.19 -36.42 -24.15
N GLN A 399 43.69 -35.38 -23.50
CA GLN A 399 42.98 -35.47 -22.23
C GLN A 399 41.49 -35.22 -22.42
N SER A 400 40.67 -35.89 -21.62
CA SER A 400 39.23 -35.69 -21.58
C SER A 400 38.76 -35.49 -20.15
N GLN A 401 37.78 -34.61 -19.98
CA GLN A 401 37.18 -34.34 -18.69
C GLN A 401 36.05 -35.34 -18.45
N VAL A 402 36.11 -36.02 -17.31
CA VAL A 402 35.05 -36.88 -16.80
C VAL A 402 34.48 -36.22 -15.56
N ARG A 403 33.20 -35.88 -15.60
CA ARG A 403 32.47 -35.36 -14.44
C ARG A 403 31.87 -36.52 -13.68
N VAL A 404 32.22 -36.59 -12.40
CA VAL A 404 31.70 -37.57 -11.45
C VAL A 404 30.89 -36.83 -10.39
N GLU A 405 29.58 -37.04 -10.36
CA GLU A 405 28.72 -36.47 -9.32
C GLU A 405 28.92 -37.24 -8.01
N LEU A 406 29.09 -36.52 -6.90
CA LEU A 406 29.32 -37.12 -5.59
C LEU A 406 27.98 -37.60 -5.00
N ASP A 407 28.00 -38.76 -4.33
CA ASP A 407 26.78 -39.31 -3.73
C ASP A 407 26.28 -38.44 -2.56
N ALA A 408 24.96 -38.22 -2.48
CA ALA A 408 24.30 -37.22 -1.62
C ALA A 408 24.24 -37.55 -0.10
N ASP A 409 24.61 -38.76 0.30
CA ASP A 409 24.46 -39.25 1.69
C ASP A 409 25.77 -39.29 2.49
N GLN A 410 26.88 -38.74 1.98
CA GLN A 410 28.16 -38.78 2.69
C GLN A 410 28.29 -37.62 3.68
N ASP A 411 29.15 -37.76 4.70
CA ASP A 411 29.33 -36.68 5.68
C ASP A 411 30.44 -35.71 5.23
N TRP A 412 30.05 -34.46 5.00
CA TRP A 412 30.91 -33.32 4.65
C TRP A 412 31.20 -32.37 5.82
N GLY A 413 30.67 -32.67 7.03
CA GLY A 413 30.70 -31.79 8.20
C GLY A 413 32.08 -31.39 8.71
N GLU A 414 33.15 -32.06 8.26
CA GLU A 414 34.53 -31.79 8.66
C GLU A 414 35.36 -31.02 7.60
N GLY A 415 34.82 -30.83 6.38
CA GLY A 415 35.54 -30.19 5.29
C GLY A 415 35.27 -28.69 5.17
N ASN A 416 36.32 -27.86 5.15
CA ASN A 416 36.20 -26.47 4.72
C ASN A 416 35.52 -26.44 3.34
N PHE A 417 34.36 -25.77 3.23
CA PHE A 417 33.55 -25.70 2.01
C PHE A 417 33.11 -27.07 1.45
N CYS A 418 32.82 -28.05 2.30
CA CYS A 418 32.39 -29.39 1.88
C CYS A 418 33.37 -30.07 0.89
N TYR A 419 34.67 -29.84 1.10
CA TYR A 419 35.79 -30.32 0.28
C TYR A 419 35.86 -29.71 -1.13
N VAL A 420 35.05 -28.71 -1.45
CA VAL A 420 35.18 -28.00 -2.74
C VAL A 420 36.55 -27.31 -2.80
N GLY A 421 37.25 -27.52 -3.90
CA GLY A 421 38.64 -27.12 -4.12
C GLY A 421 39.70 -28.10 -3.65
N TYR A 422 39.33 -29.20 -3.00
CA TYR A 422 40.27 -30.27 -2.72
C TYR A 422 40.62 -31.00 -4.01
N THR A 423 41.90 -31.35 -4.13
CA THR A 423 42.36 -32.28 -5.14
C THR A 423 42.17 -33.71 -4.63
N ALA A 424 41.92 -34.64 -5.53
CA ALA A 424 41.76 -36.04 -5.16
C ALA A 424 42.37 -36.99 -6.19
N ARG A 425 42.66 -38.20 -5.75
CA ARG A 425 42.90 -39.34 -6.63
C ARG A 425 41.57 -40.00 -6.93
N VAL A 426 41.24 -40.17 -8.22
CA VAL A 426 40.01 -40.86 -8.63
C VAL A 426 40.36 -42.19 -9.28
N THR A 427 39.72 -43.26 -8.82
CA THR A 427 39.83 -44.60 -9.39
C THR A 427 38.45 -45.04 -9.89
N PHE A 428 38.33 -45.27 -11.19
CA PHE A 428 37.09 -45.75 -11.80
C PHE A 428 36.98 -47.27 -11.63
N GLN A 429 35.81 -47.74 -11.20
CA GLN A 429 35.49 -49.16 -11.09
C GLN A 429 34.96 -49.64 -12.43
N ILE A 430 35.86 -50.19 -13.24
CA ILE A 430 35.52 -50.75 -14.54
C ILE A 430 34.92 -52.13 -14.29
N SER A 431 33.69 -52.33 -14.77
CA SER A 431 33.12 -53.68 -14.85
C SER A 431 33.78 -54.38 -16.04
N PRO A 432 34.34 -55.59 -15.86
CA PRO A 432 35.04 -56.32 -16.92
C PRO A 432 34.15 -56.69 -18.10
#